data_AF-A0A7V4M0E5-F1
#
_entry.id   AF-A0A7V4M0E5-F1
#
_cell.length_a   1.000
_cell.length_b   1.000
_cell.length_c   1.000
_cell.angle_alpha   90.00
_cell.angle_beta   90.00
_cell.angle_gamma   90.00
#
_symmetry.space_group_name_H-M   'P 1'
#
loop_
_entity.id
_entity.type
_entity.pdbx_description
1 polymer ?
#
loop_
_entity_poly.entity_id
_entity_poly.type
_entity_poly.pdbx_seq_one_letter_code
_entity_poly.pdbx_strand_id
1 'polypeptide(L)'
;MINSRAFSYQRRVLGAYTFGRHHSALSFWHERPCVNPTAFMPGSWAYYMTFHDKAEYQGPFDAMGVPRLDYMGDIGIQYNPIAV
;
A
#
# COMPACT_ATOMS: atom_id res chain seq x y z
N MET A 1 27.00 -15.83 14.41
CA MET A 1 26.74 -15.05 13.18
C MET A 1 25.35 -14.45 13.27
N ILE A 2 25.22 -13.13 13.30
CA ILE A 2 23.90 -12.49 13.22
C ILE A 2 23.35 -12.77 11.82
N ASN A 3 22.16 -13.35 11.73
CA ASN A 3 21.49 -13.58 10.46
C ASN A 3 21.09 -12.22 9.87
N SER A 4 21.95 -11.68 9.00
CA SER A 4 21.83 -10.34 8.43
C SER A 4 20.50 -10.14 7.68
N ARG A 5 19.98 -11.18 7.03
CA ARG A 5 18.68 -11.12 6.34
C ARG A 5 17.52 -11.00 7.33
N ALA A 6 17.53 -11.79 8.40
CA ALA A 6 16.50 -11.71 9.43
C ALA A 6 16.52 -10.34 10.12
N PHE A 7 17.70 -9.80 10.41
CA PHE A 7 17.85 -8.47 10.98
C PHE A 7 17.35 -7.36 10.04
N SER A 8 17.76 -7.37 8.76
CA SER A 8 17.24 -6.44 7.74
C SER A 8 15.72 -6.50 7.62
N TYR A 9 15.15 -7.71 7.62
CA TYR A 9 13.70 -7.92 7.57
C TYR A 9 12.99 -7.28 8.77
N GLN A 10 13.44 -7.56 9.99
CA GLN A 10 12.82 -7.01 11.20
C GLN A 10 12.93 -5.49 11.25
N ARG A 11 14.10 -4.94 10.90
CA ARG A 11 14.29 -3.48 10.81
C ARG A 11 13.32 -2.84 9.80
N ARG A 12 13.11 -3.48 8.65
CA ARG A 12 12.18 -3.03 7.60
C ARG A 12 10.73 -3.05 8.07
N VAL A 13 10.30 -4.15 8.69
CA VAL A 13 8.94 -4.29 9.23
C VAL A 13 8.70 -3.24 10.32
N LEU A 14 9.60 -3.12 11.29
CA LEU A 14 9.48 -2.12 12.35
C LEU A 14 9.38 -0.71 11.75
N GLY A 15 10.28 -0.34 10.83
CA GLY A 15 10.25 0.96 10.17
C GLY A 15 8.94 1.28 9.46
N ALA A 16 8.38 0.30 8.74
CA ALA A 16 7.10 0.47 8.04
C ALA A 16 5.94 0.73 9.01
N TYR A 17 5.86 -0.01 10.13
CA TYR A 17 4.76 0.12 11.09
C TYR A 17 4.90 1.30 12.06
N THR A 18 6.11 1.77 12.35
CA THR A 18 6.34 2.88 13.30
C THR A 18 6.52 4.24 12.61
N PHE A 19 7.23 4.31 11.48
CA PHE A 19 7.61 5.56 10.82
C PHE A 19 7.03 5.71 9.40
N GLY A 20 6.61 4.62 8.76
CA GLY A 20 6.20 4.58 7.34
C GLY A 20 4.76 5.01 7.04
N ARG A 21 4.05 5.70 7.94
CA ARG A 21 2.59 5.89 7.89
C ARG A 21 2.04 6.63 6.67
N HIS A 22 2.85 7.43 5.96
CA HIS A 22 2.35 8.23 4.83
C HIS A 22 2.96 7.84 3.48
N HIS A 23 4.14 7.23 3.47
CA HIS A 23 4.90 6.97 2.23
C HIS A 23 5.23 5.49 1.99
N SER A 24 4.90 4.59 2.95
CA SER A 24 5.20 3.16 2.78
C SER A 24 4.11 2.41 2.03
N ALA A 25 4.43 1.19 1.58
CA ALA A 25 3.44 0.26 1.05
C ALA A 25 2.26 0.04 2.02
N LEU A 26 2.46 0.17 3.34
CA LEU A 26 1.37 0.01 4.31
C LEU A 26 0.35 1.14 4.22
N SER A 27 0.73 2.37 3.90
CA SER A 27 -0.25 3.46 3.78
C SER A 27 -1.16 3.29 2.56
N PHE A 28 -0.69 2.57 1.53
CA PHE A 28 -1.51 2.17 0.40
C PHE A 28 -2.40 0.93 0.69
N TRP A 29 -1.87 -0.06 1.42
CA TRP A 29 -2.57 -1.32 1.68
C TRP A 29 -3.49 -1.30 2.90
N HIS A 30 -3.13 -0.58 3.95
CA HIS A 30 -3.90 -0.46 5.19
C HIS A 30 -4.90 0.70 5.12
N GLU A 31 -5.78 0.63 4.14
CA GLU A 31 -6.96 1.48 4.12
C GLU A 31 -8.00 1.01 5.13
N ARG A 32 -8.91 1.91 5.51
CA ARG A 32 -10.05 1.54 6.35
C ARG A 32 -11.08 0.76 5.53
N PRO A 33 -11.45 -0.47 5.93
CA PRO A 33 -12.52 -1.21 5.26
C PRO A 33 -13.85 -0.45 5.38
N CYS A 34 -14.41 -0.08 4.24
CA CYS A 34 -15.67 0.66 4.15
C CYS A 34 -16.55 0.00 3.11
N VAL A 35 -17.77 -0.39 3.52
CA VAL A 35 -18.77 -0.96 2.60
C VAL A 35 -19.16 0.10 1.58
N ASN A 36 -19.22 -0.30 0.31
CA ASN A 36 -19.76 0.52 -0.77
C ASN A 36 -21.25 0.20 -0.97
N PRO A 37 -22.18 1.07 -0.55
CA PRO A 37 -23.62 0.80 -0.68
C PRO A 37 -24.07 0.66 -2.14
N THR A 38 -23.37 1.32 -3.07
CA THR A 38 -23.70 1.26 -4.50
C THR A 38 -23.49 -0.14 -5.09
N ALA A 39 -22.65 -0.98 -4.47
CA ALA A 39 -22.42 -2.36 -4.89
C ALA A 39 -23.66 -3.25 -4.72
N PHE A 40 -24.60 -2.86 -3.86
CA PHE A 40 -25.81 -3.64 -3.56
C PHE A 40 -27.06 -3.11 -4.29
N MET A 41 -26.91 -2.09 -5.14
CA MET A 41 -28.01 -1.61 -5.98
C MET A 41 -28.26 -2.60 -7.14
N PRO A 42 -29.52 -2.74 -7.61
CA PRO A 42 -29.83 -3.59 -8.75
C PRO A 42 -29.00 -3.23 -10.00
N GLY A 43 -28.33 -4.23 -10.59
CA GLY A 43 -27.52 -4.05 -11.80
C GLY A 43 -26.14 -3.42 -11.57
N SER A 44 -25.68 -3.28 -10.33
CA SER A 44 -24.36 -2.72 -10.00
C SER A 44 -23.22 -3.67 -10.32
N TRP A 45 -22.11 -3.09 -10.79
CA TRP A 45 -20.81 -3.75 -11.00
C TRP A 45 -19.72 -3.15 -10.10
N ALA A 46 -20.11 -2.31 -9.15
CA ALA A 46 -19.17 -1.66 -8.26
C ALA A 46 -18.54 -2.68 -7.29
N TYR A 47 -17.30 -2.42 -6.89
CA TYR A 47 -16.68 -3.19 -5.83
C TYR A 47 -17.45 -3.05 -4.51
N TYR A 48 -17.50 -4.12 -3.70
CA TYR A 48 -18.12 -4.12 -2.37
C TYR A 48 -17.47 -3.17 -1.37
N MET A 49 -16.24 -2.73 -1.66
CA MET A 49 -15.48 -1.77 -0.86
C MET A 49 -15.21 -0.50 -1.66
N THR A 50 -15.12 0.65 -0.97
CA THR A 50 -14.96 1.96 -1.62
C THR A 50 -13.55 2.22 -2.16
N PHE A 51 -12.51 1.60 -1.60
CA PHE A 51 -11.11 1.83 -1.94
C PHE A 51 -10.66 3.30 -1.85
N HIS A 52 -11.38 4.12 -1.07
CA HIS A 52 -11.25 5.57 -1.09
C HIS A 52 -9.84 6.03 -0.72
N ASP A 53 -9.27 5.50 0.36
CA ASP A 53 -7.96 5.90 0.87
C ASP A 53 -6.83 5.62 -0.16
N LYS A 54 -7.00 4.64 -1.06
CA LYS A 54 -6.03 4.38 -2.13
C LYS A 54 -5.98 5.51 -3.15
N ALA A 55 -7.12 6.14 -3.43
CA ALA A 55 -7.18 7.31 -4.30
C ALA A 55 -6.53 8.54 -3.67
N GLU A 56 -6.45 8.58 -2.33
CA GLU A 56 -5.78 9.63 -1.57
C GLU A 56 -4.30 9.34 -1.28
N TYR A 57 -3.75 8.25 -1.81
CA TYR A 57 -2.35 7.90 -1.62
C TYR A 57 -1.44 9.05 -2.08
N GLN A 58 -0.56 9.52 -1.21
CA GLN A 58 0.29 10.70 -1.48
C GLN A 58 1.55 10.39 -2.28
N GLY A 59 1.69 9.14 -2.74
CA GLY A 59 2.84 8.68 -3.53
C GLY A 59 3.93 8.00 -2.70
N PRO A 60 5.07 7.67 -3.35
CA PRO A 60 5.56 8.26 -4.60
C PRO A 60 4.80 7.83 -5.87
N PHE A 61 4.92 8.65 -6.92
CA PHE A 61 4.39 8.37 -8.27
C PHE A 61 5.52 8.43 -9.30
N ASP A 62 5.36 7.73 -10.42
CA ASP A 62 6.23 7.91 -11.58
C ASP A 62 5.83 9.14 -12.42
N ALA A 63 6.53 9.37 -13.53
CA ALA A 63 6.26 10.50 -14.43
C ALA A 63 4.88 10.45 -15.13
N MET A 64 4.24 9.28 -15.16
CA MET A 64 2.91 9.06 -15.72
C MET A 64 1.80 9.09 -14.66
N GLY A 65 2.16 9.33 -13.39
CA GLY A 65 1.21 9.32 -12.28
C GLY A 65 0.88 7.92 -11.75
N VAL A 66 1.65 6.89 -12.10
CA VAL A 66 1.45 5.53 -11.58
C VAL A 66 2.00 5.44 -10.16
N PRO A 67 1.20 4.99 -9.16
CA PRO A 67 1.68 4.81 -7.80
C PRO A 67 2.86 3.82 -7.73
N ARG A 68 3.88 4.22 -6.97
CA ARG A 68 4.98 3.36 -6.55
C ARG A 68 4.96 3.24 -5.04
N LEU A 69 5.22 2.05 -4.51
CA LEU A 69 5.12 1.76 -3.09
C LEU A 69 6.52 1.64 -2.49
N ASP A 70 6.79 2.37 -1.42
CA ASP A 70 8.02 2.21 -0.66
C ASP A 70 7.91 1.03 0.32
N TYR A 71 8.55 -0.09 -0.03
CA TYR A 71 8.62 -1.28 0.83
C TYR A 71 9.70 -1.18 1.91
N MET A 72 10.43 -0.07 1.95
CA MET A 72 11.51 0.28 2.87
C MET A 72 12.72 -0.67 2.78
N GLY A 73 13.83 -0.26 3.38
CA GLY A 73 15.04 -1.06 3.49
C GLY A 73 15.54 -1.56 2.13
N ASP A 74 15.98 -2.83 2.09
CA ASP A 74 16.67 -3.39 0.93
C ASP A 74 15.75 -3.63 -0.30
N ILE A 75 14.42 -3.52 -0.15
CA ILE A 75 13.45 -3.63 -1.25
C ILE A 75 13.20 -2.27 -1.90
N GLY A 76 13.11 -1.22 -1.07
CA GLY A 76 12.89 0.16 -1.51
C GLY A 76 11.59 0.37 -2.30
N ILE A 77 11.62 1.36 -3.20
CA ILE A 77 10.46 1.80 -3.97
C ILE A 77 10.25 0.90 -5.19
N GLN A 78 9.14 0.19 -5.23
CA GLN A 78 8.76 -0.71 -6.32
C GLN A 78 7.40 -0.35 -6.89
N TYR A 79 7.09 -0.82 -8.10
CA TYR A 79 5.71 -0.83 -8.56
C TYR A 79 4.89 -1.79 -7.70
N ASN A 80 3.59 -1.51 -7.60
CA ASN A 80 2.67 -2.44 -6.96
C ASN A 80 2.66 -3.76 -7.76
N PRO A 81 3.05 -4.91 -7.18
CA PRO A 81 3.17 -6.18 -7.89
C PRO A 81 1.84 -6.75 -8.37
N ILE A 82 0.70 -6.20 -7.95
CA ILE A 82 -0.63 -6.55 -8.46
C ILE A 82 -1.23 -5.48 -9.37
N ALA A 83 -0.47 -4.42 -9.71
CA ALA A 83 -0.87 -3.53 -10.79
C ALA A 83 -0.77 -4.31 -12.11
N VAL A 84 -1.92 -4.51 -12.77
CA VAL A 84 -2.04 -5.14 -14.09
C VAL A 84 -1.95 -4.08 -15.17
#